data_AF-A0A506QUZ7-F1
#
_entry.id   AF-A0A506QUZ7-F1
#
_cell.length_a   1.000
_cell.length_b   1.000
_cell.length_c   1.000
_cell.angle_alpha   90.00
_cell.angle_beta   90.00
_cell.angle_gamma   90.00
#
_symmetry.space_group_name_H-M   'P 1'
#
loop_
_entity.id
_entity.type
_entity.pdbx_description
1 polymer ?
#
loop_
_entity_poly.entity_id
_entity_poly.type
_entity_poly.pdbx_seq_one_letter_code
_entity_poly.pdbx_strand_id
1 'polypeptide(L)'
;MLPNFSKSFEKILYVILFLLGALYIFNSWSPSSYGFFLKKIDPQNSGVLWGEPRAIRSDEWAVVTPLTQATINNGFKRYNKTSFYGEDLRINYGLPIFDWGLLFKPTMWGYLFLSPAKAYSLQWYLTFCIFIIGYFKLFKEIGLNKKISILLSFSLFFTGGTQFWWDEKGPVYAFFPWVVYFLISKNNIYLRMMLFYWVGASWLITNFYPPLVISLAFIGAMLFVSDLKSWRNVKSVILLVFSSLAIIITALFYLKDYLIKTSNTVYPGHRSFSGGSVGWGEWLSQFFPFSTFNTHFETIYNSNICEVGVTGFSFILLLLIHLDYNSVKTNFFKNTHYNKTLILAVGVILSNLWLIAPIPSWAGKIFLWNNVSPNRMVYAAGILTAITSMLFFQNLKFKISPLRFIAYITLVIIVWYFMKYRPLTQDMKGFGGFAHNYADFYLIVAIIISYFLINFFKCKPIE
;
A
#
# COMPACT_ATOMS: atom_id res chain seq x y z
N MET A 1 -15.12 -4.03 -37.15
CA MET A 1 -15.10 -3.32 -35.85
C MET A 1 -15.08 -4.37 -34.74
N LEU A 2 -13.92 -4.69 -34.19
CA LEU A 2 -13.84 -5.57 -33.02
C LEU A 2 -14.44 -4.84 -31.81
N PRO A 3 -15.37 -5.44 -31.06
CA PRO A 3 -15.94 -4.79 -29.89
C PRO A 3 -14.81 -4.45 -28.91
N ASN A 4 -14.96 -3.29 -28.30
CA ASN A 4 -13.98 -2.60 -27.47
C ASN A 4 -13.63 -3.45 -26.22
N PHE A 5 -12.80 -4.49 -26.39
CA PHE A 5 -12.45 -5.52 -25.40
C PHE A 5 -11.98 -4.93 -24.06
N SER A 6 -11.36 -3.75 -24.13
CA SER A 6 -10.94 -2.98 -22.97
C SER A 6 -12.11 -2.55 -22.07
N LYS A 7 -13.23 -2.06 -22.63
CA LYS A 7 -14.40 -1.68 -21.83
C LYS A 7 -15.12 -2.89 -21.27
N SER A 8 -15.09 -4.03 -21.96
CA SER A 8 -15.74 -5.27 -21.51
C SER A 8 -15.10 -5.82 -20.22
N PHE A 9 -13.77 -5.93 -20.18
CA PHE A 9 -13.09 -6.48 -18.99
C PHE A 9 -13.25 -5.61 -17.74
N GLU A 10 -13.24 -4.27 -17.85
CA GLU A 10 -13.45 -3.42 -16.68
C GLU A 10 -14.85 -3.56 -16.11
N LYS A 11 -15.86 -3.66 -16.99
CA LYS A 11 -17.23 -3.97 -16.58
C LYS A 11 -17.28 -5.31 -15.85
N ILE A 12 -16.63 -6.35 -16.39
CA ILE A 12 -16.57 -7.67 -15.74
C ILE A 12 -15.94 -7.56 -14.35
N LEU A 13 -14.79 -6.89 -14.23
CA LEU A 13 -14.13 -6.65 -12.94
C LEU A 13 -15.09 -5.97 -11.94
N TYR A 14 -15.76 -4.89 -12.37
CA TYR A 14 -16.68 -4.15 -11.49
C TYR A 14 -17.91 -4.97 -11.09
N VAL A 15 -18.45 -5.78 -12.00
CA VAL A 15 -19.54 -6.71 -11.69
C VAL A 15 -19.09 -7.77 -10.68
N ILE A 16 -17.90 -8.37 -10.87
CA ILE A 16 -17.35 -9.35 -9.93
C ILE A 16 -17.15 -8.73 -8.55
N LEU A 17 -16.54 -7.55 -8.47
CA LEU A 17 -16.37 -6.84 -7.19
C LEU A 17 -17.73 -6.47 -6.58
N PHE A 18 -18.72 -6.05 -7.36
CA PHE A 18 -20.04 -5.78 -6.83
C PHE A 18 -20.70 -7.03 -6.24
N LEU A 19 -20.67 -8.17 -6.95
CA LEU A 19 -21.26 -9.42 -6.48
C LEU A 19 -20.56 -9.97 -5.24
N LEU A 20 -19.22 -9.94 -5.23
CA LEU A 20 -18.43 -10.32 -4.05
C LEU A 20 -18.71 -9.40 -2.87
N GLY A 21 -18.87 -8.10 -3.11
CA GLY A 21 -19.24 -7.13 -2.07
C GLY A 21 -20.60 -7.40 -1.49
N ALA A 22 -21.61 -7.63 -2.32
CA ALA A 22 -22.95 -7.96 -1.87
C ALA A 22 -22.95 -9.20 -0.97
N LEU A 23 -22.22 -10.26 -1.37
CA LEU A 23 -22.06 -11.47 -0.54
C LEU A 23 -21.32 -11.16 0.78
N TYR A 24 -20.21 -10.44 0.72
CA TYR A 24 -19.39 -10.08 1.87
C TYR A 24 -20.17 -9.29 2.92
N ILE A 25 -20.91 -8.28 2.48
CA ILE A 25 -21.69 -7.36 3.31
C ILE A 25 -22.93 -8.05 3.85
N PHE A 26 -23.62 -8.87 3.04
CA PHE A 26 -24.80 -9.61 3.49
C PHE A 26 -24.49 -10.48 4.70
N ASN A 27 -23.33 -11.15 4.67
CA ASN A 27 -22.83 -11.98 5.77
C ASN A 27 -22.11 -11.20 6.89
N SER A 28 -22.01 -9.87 6.77
CA SER A 28 -21.31 -9.00 7.75
C SER A 28 -19.85 -9.42 8.01
N TRP A 29 -19.15 -9.91 7.00
CA TRP A 29 -17.75 -10.33 7.13
C TRP A 29 -16.83 -9.13 7.34
N SER A 30 -15.72 -9.33 8.05
CA SER A 30 -14.65 -8.33 8.20
C SER A 30 -13.29 -9.03 8.32
N PRO A 31 -12.17 -8.37 7.96
CA PRO A 31 -10.83 -8.90 8.18
C PRO A 31 -10.28 -8.52 9.58
N SER A 32 -11.18 -8.14 10.49
CA SER A 32 -10.85 -7.64 11.83
C SER A 32 -10.26 -8.74 12.70
N SER A 33 -9.27 -8.37 13.50
CA SER A 33 -8.71 -9.21 14.56
C SER A 33 -9.52 -9.12 15.86
N TYR A 34 -10.68 -8.44 15.89
CA TYR A 34 -11.49 -8.28 17.11
C TYR A 34 -11.93 -9.60 17.74
N GLY A 35 -12.04 -10.67 16.95
CA GLY A 35 -12.23 -12.03 17.45
C GLY A 35 -11.14 -12.48 18.45
N PHE A 36 -9.93 -11.89 18.40
CA PHE A 36 -8.88 -12.13 19.40
C PHE A 36 -9.33 -11.72 20.81
N PHE A 37 -9.97 -10.55 20.93
CA PHE A 37 -10.50 -10.06 22.20
C PHE A 37 -11.74 -10.86 22.62
N LEU A 38 -12.66 -11.11 21.68
CA LEU A 38 -13.88 -11.88 21.97
C LEU A 38 -13.57 -13.29 22.45
N LYS A 39 -12.56 -13.98 21.88
CA LYS A 39 -12.11 -15.30 22.37
C LYS A 39 -11.71 -15.31 23.85
N LYS A 40 -11.27 -14.19 24.41
CA LYS A 40 -10.88 -14.08 25.83
C LYS A 40 -12.08 -13.87 26.76
N ILE A 41 -13.17 -13.32 26.25
CA ILE A 41 -14.40 -13.05 27.01
C ILE A 41 -15.36 -14.23 26.88
N ASP A 42 -15.63 -14.64 25.65
CA ASP A 42 -16.51 -15.74 25.30
C ASP A 42 -15.86 -16.57 24.17
N PRO A 43 -15.10 -17.62 24.53
CA PRO A 43 -14.44 -18.49 23.57
C PRO A 43 -15.41 -19.15 22.57
N GLN A 44 -16.66 -19.40 22.98
CA GLN A 44 -17.65 -20.11 22.17
C GLN A 44 -18.28 -19.20 21.12
N ASN A 45 -18.36 -17.89 21.38
CA ASN A 45 -18.98 -16.91 20.48
C ASN A 45 -18.02 -15.84 19.97
N SER A 46 -16.78 -16.24 19.62
CA SER A 46 -15.75 -15.29 19.17
C SER A 46 -16.01 -14.59 17.82
N GLY A 47 -17.03 -15.02 17.07
CA GLY A 47 -17.35 -14.48 15.74
C GLY A 47 -16.34 -14.80 14.64
N VAL A 48 -15.34 -15.65 14.91
CA VAL A 48 -14.35 -16.08 13.91
C VAL A 48 -14.95 -17.16 13.00
N LEU A 49 -15.08 -16.84 11.72
CA LEU A 49 -15.58 -17.77 10.70
C LEU A 49 -14.46 -18.53 9.99
N TRP A 50 -13.34 -17.85 9.69
CA TRP A 50 -12.20 -18.44 9.02
C TRP A 50 -10.89 -17.72 9.39
N GLY A 51 -9.78 -18.46 9.36
CA GLY A 51 -8.46 -17.96 9.72
C GLY A 51 -8.25 -17.75 11.23
N GLU A 52 -7.19 -17.02 11.57
CA GLU A 52 -6.80 -16.75 12.95
C GLU A 52 -6.69 -15.23 13.20
N PRO A 53 -7.40 -14.68 14.19
CA PRO A 53 -7.24 -13.28 14.55
C PRO A 53 -5.86 -13.05 15.17
N ARG A 54 -5.23 -11.93 14.83
CA ARG A 54 -3.83 -11.65 15.17
C ARG A 54 -3.72 -10.62 16.29
N ALA A 55 -3.16 -11.03 17.43
CA ALA A 55 -2.93 -10.18 18.60
C ALA A 55 -2.14 -8.91 18.27
N ILE A 56 -1.14 -9.04 17.37
CA ILE A 56 -0.23 -7.96 16.97
C ILE A 56 -0.94 -6.77 16.30
N ARG A 57 -2.18 -6.96 15.82
CA ARG A 57 -3.00 -5.91 15.19
C ARG A 57 -3.80 -5.11 16.22
N SER A 58 -3.23 -4.84 17.39
CA SER A 58 -3.91 -4.18 18.52
C SER A 58 -4.41 -2.78 18.20
N ASP A 59 -3.75 -2.05 17.30
CA ASP A 59 -4.22 -0.73 16.86
C ASP A 59 -5.62 -0.82 16.22
N GLU A 60 -5.93 -1.94 15.54
CA GLU A 60 -7.27 -2.21 15.05
C GLU A 60 -8.21 -2.68 16.16
N TRP A 61 -7.92 -3.85 16.77
CA TRP A 61 -8.90 -4.51 17.64
C TRP A 61 -9.01 -3.88 19.04
N ALA A 62 -7.98 -3.22 19.54
CA ALA A 62 -7.95 -2.60 20.88
C ALA A 62 -8.21 -1.09 20.85
N VAL A 63 -8.08 -0.43 19.69
CA VAL A 63 -8.27 1.03 19.57
C VAL A 63 -9.37 1.39 18.59
N VAL A 64 -9.17 1.16 17.29
CA VAL A 64 -10.10 1.70 16.26
C VAL A 64 -11.47 1.02 16.27
N THR A 65 -11.52 -0.30 16.42
CA THR A 65 -12.80 -1.04 16.48
C THR A 65 -13.61 -0.68 17.74
N PRO A 66 -13.02 -0.64 18.96
CA PRO A 66 -13.69 -0.11 20.14
C PRO A 66 -14.15 1.35 20.01
N LEU A 67 -13.34 2.23 19.41
CA LEU A 67 -13.76 3.62 19.16
C LEU A 67 -14.91 3.71 18.15
N THR A 68 -14.95 2.82 17.17
CA THR A 68 -16.08 2.69 16.24
C THR A 68 -17.35 2.25 16.99
N GLN A 69 -17.25 1.25 17.89
CA GLN A 69 -18.35 0.86 18.77
C GLN A 69 -18.80 2.01 19.67
N ALA A 70 -17.85 2.77 20.23
CA ALA A 70 -18.15 3.96 21.02
C ALA A 70 -18.91 5.01 20.19
N THR A 71 -18.53 5.27 18.94
CA THR A 71 -19.33 6.16 18.08
C THR A 71 -20.75 5.66 17.87
N ILE A 72 -20.96 4.36 17.65
CA ILE A 72 -22.30 3.78 17.47
C ILE A 72 -23.13 3.97 18.75
N ASN A 73 -22.58 3.59 19.90
CA ASN A 73 -23.27 3.70 21.19
C ASN A 73 -23.51 5.15 21.62
N ASN A 74 -22.66 6.08 21.16
CA ASN A 74 -22.80 7.51 21.37
C ASN A 74 -23.77 8.19 20.36
N GLY A 75 -24.46 7.42 19.50
CA GLY A 75 -25.36 7.94 18.49
C GLY A 75 -24.63 8.80 17.44
N PHE A 76 -23.41 8.40 17.09
CA PHE A 76 -22.52 9.03 16.10
C PHE A 76 -22.15 10.49 16.39
N LYS A 77 -22.29 10.94 17.65
CA LYS A 77 -21.92 12.31 18.06
C LYS A 77 -20.40 12.48 18.18
N ARG A 78 -19.94 13.71 18.01
CA ARG A 78 -18.51 14.09 18.07
C ARG A 78 -17.87 13.81 19.44
N TYR A 79 -18.51 14.22 20.53
CA TYR A 79 -17.98 14.04 21.88
C TYR A 79 -18.53 12.75 22.48
N ASN A 80 -17.65 11.87 22.96
CA ASN A 80 -18.03 10.56 23.47
C ASN A 80 -18.68 10.64 24.85
N LYS A 81 -20.01 10.60 24.90
CA LYS A 81 -20.76 10.64 26.17
C LYS A 81 -20.80 9.31 26.90
N THR A 82 -20.37 8.20 26.27
CA THR A 82 -20.29 6.90 26.94
C THR A 82 -19.01 6.74 27.75
N SER A 83 -18.04 7.64 27.55
CA SER A 83 -16.80 7.72 28.31
C SER A 83 -16.92 8.79 29.39
N PHE A 84 -16.34 8.51 30.57
CA PHE A 84 -16.27 9.48 31.68
C PHE A 84 -15.54 10.76 31.28
N TYR A 85 -14.60 10.68 30.32
CA TYR A 85 -13.76 11.80 29.91
C TYR A 85 -14.39 12.69 28.84
N GLY A 86 -15.50 12.27 28.21
CA GLY A 86 -16.18 13.10 27.20
C GLY A 86 -15.32 13.42 25.98
N GLU A 87 -14.40 12.54 25.58
CA GLU A 87 -13.36 12.87 24.60
C GLU A 87 -13.91 13.25 23.23
N ASP A 88 -13.17 14.09 22.52
CA ASP A 88 -13.47 14.43 21.13
C ASP A 88 -13.02 13.29 20.21
N LEU A 89 -13.96 12.73 19.45
CA LEU A 89 -13.71 11.63 18.53
C LEU A 89 -13.18 12.10 17.16
N ARG A 90 -13.01 13.42 16.94
CA ARG A 90 -12.22 13.93 15.80
C ARG A 90 -10.73 13.80 16.09
N ILE A 91 -10.21 12.60 15.86
CA ILE A 91 -8.80 12.24 16.07
C ILE A 91 -8.13 11.88 14.74
N ASN A 92 -6.88 11.39 14.79
CA ASN A 92 -6.17 10.93 13.59
C ASN A 92 -6.84 9.76 12.86
N TYR A 93 -7.73 9.02 13.52
CA TYR A 93 -8.51 7.97 12.89
C TYR A 93 -9.85 8.52 12.40
N GLY A 94 -10.22 8.15 11.17
CA GLY A 94 -11.58 8.32 10.70
C GLY A 94 -12.51 7.44 11.53
N LEU A 95 -13.45 8.06 12.22
CA LEU A 95 -14.56 7.40 12.90
C LEU A 95 -15.89 7.83 12.27
N PRO A 96 -16.96 6.99 12.30
CA PRO A 96 -18.24 7.30 11.68
C PRO A 96 -19.05 8.31 12.51
N ILE A 97 -18.58 9.55 12.59
CA ILE A 97 -19.25 10.65 13.27
C ILE A 97 -20.18 11.35 12.28
N PHE A 98 -21.42 11.62 12.68
CA PHE A 98 -22.42 12.31 11.86
C PHE A 98 -22.23 13.82 11.94
N ASP A 99 -21.09 14.27 11.41
CA ASP A 99 -20.77 15.67 11.19
C ASP A 99 -20.39 15.92 9.73
N TRP A 100 -20.05 17.17 9.39
CA TRP A 100 -19.68 17.54 8.02
C TRP A 100 -18.46 16.77 7.48
N GLY A 101 -17.60 16.21 8.34
CA GLY A 101 -16.45 15.42 7.93
C GLY A 101 -16.84 14.08 7.33
N LEU A 102 -18.04 13.58 7.60
CA LEU A 102 -18.56 12.34 6.99
C LEU A 102 -18.61 12.43 5.46
N LEU A 103 -18.79 13.63 4.89
CA LEU A 103 -18.69 13.87 3.45
C LEU A 103 -17.36 13.37 2.85
N PHE A 104 -16.29 13.43 3.64
CA PHE A 104 -14.94 13.03 3.24
C PHE A 104 -14.58 11.62 3.72
N LYS A 105 -15.53 10.85 4.28
CA LYS A 105 -15.30 9.47 4.74
C LYS A 105 -16.21 8.50 3.96
N PRO A 106 -16.03 8.34 2.63
CA PRO A 106 -16.96 7.56 1.81
C PRO A 106 -17.03 6.07 2.19
N THR A 107 -15.97 5.52 2.78
CA THR A 107 -15.97 4.15 3.32
C THR A 107 -16.92 4.00 4.52
N MET A 108 -17.33 5.09 5.16
CA MET A 108 -18.21 5.09 6.35
C MET A 108 -19.65 5.48 6.04
N TRP A 109 -20.02 5.73 4.78
CA TRP A 109 -21.40 6.10 4.43
C TRP A 109 -22.42 5.01 4.74
N GLY A 110 -21.98 3.74 4.82
CA GLY A 110 -22.84 2.63 5.23
C GLY A 110 -23.52 2.83 6.59
N TYR A 111 -22.88 3.56 7.51
CA TYR A 111 -23.42 3.81 8.84
C TYR A 111 -24.69 4.67 8.83
N LEU A 112 -24.99 5.37 7.72
CA LEU A 112 -26.20 6.18 7.58
C LEU A 112 -27.47 5.34 7.40
N PHE A 113 -27.37 4.12 6.88
CA PHE A 113 -28.54 3.35 6.45
C PHE A 113 -28.45 1.83 6.66
N LEU A 114 -27.29 1.28 7.04
CA LEU A 114 -27.12 -0.14 7.36
C LEU A 114 -27.05 -0.37 8.87
N SER A 115 -27.32 -1.60 9.29
CA SER A 115 -27.00 -2.01 10.66
C SER A 115 -25.49 -1.91 10.91
N PRO A 116 -25.03 -1.67 12.15
CA PRO A 116 -23.61 -1.45 12.44
C PRO A 116 -22.68 -2.55 11.92
N ALA A 117 -23.07 -3.82 12.01
CA ALA A 117 -22.28 -4.95 11.51
C ALA A 117 -22.11 -4.91 9.98
N LYS A 118 -23.19 -4.62 9.24
CA LYS A 118 -23.17 -4.50 7.77
C LYS A 118 -22.43 -3.23 7.33
N ALA A 119 -22.55 -2.14 8.08
CA ALA A 119 -21.81 -0.90 7.82
C ALA A 119 -20.29 -1.09 7.99
N TYR A 120 -19.87 -1.77 9.06
CA TYR A 120 -18.47 -2.11 9.31
C TYR A 120 -17.91 -3.05 8.23
N SER A 121 -18.70 -4.05 7.81
CA SER A 121 -18.36 -4.93 6.69
C SER A 121 -18.19 -4.15 5.37
N LEU A 122 -19.14 -3.25 5.06
CA LEU A 122 -19.07 -2.38 3.89
C LEU A 122 -17.83 -1.47 3.95
N GLN A 123 -17.46 -0.94 5.11
CA GLN A 123 -16.27 -0.10 5.26
C GLN A 123 -15.00 -0.83 4.82
N TRP A 124 -14.78 -2.06 5.30
CA TRP A 124 -13.63 -2.87 4.91
C TRP A 124 -13.66 -3.23 3.42
N TYR A 125 -14.82 -3.63 2.91
CA TYR A 125 -14.98 -4.00 1.52
C TYR A 125 -14.74 -2.83 0.56
N LEU A 126 -15.30 -1.65 0.87
CA LEU A 126 -15.07 -0.44 0.09
C LEU A 126 -13.60 -0.03 0.11
N THR A 127 -12.92 -0.13 1.26
CA THR A 127 -11.48 0.18 1.36
C THR A 127 -10.68 -0.72 0.41
N PHE A 128 -11.01 -2.01 0.35
CA PHE A 128 -10.41 -2.96 -0.60
C PHE A 128 -10.70 -2.58 -2.06
N CYS A 129 -11.96 -2.27 -2.42
CA CYS A 129 -12.30 -1.87 -3.78
C CYS A 129 -11.63 -0.57 -4.20
N ILE A 130 -11.58 0.43 -3.32
CA ILE A 130 -10.92 1.72 -3.57
C ILE A 130 -9.43 1.47 -3.83
N PHE A 131 -8.77 0.59 -3.07
CA PHE A 131 -7.38 0.21 -3.30
C PHE A 131 -7.18 -0.46 -4.68
N ILE A 132 -7.89 -1.56 -4.96
CA ILE A 132 -7.69 -2.35 -6.18
C ILE A 132 -7.98 -1.51 -7.43
N ILE A 133 -9.14 -0.84 -7.45
CA ILE A 133 -9.56 -0.02 -8.60
C ILE A 133 -8.65 1.20 -8.75
N GLY A 134 -8.26 1.84 -7.63
CA GLY A 134 -7.39 3.00 -7.62
C GLY A 134 -6.03 2.69 -8.24
N TYR A 135 -5.33 1.66 -7.73
CA TYR A 135 -4.04 1.26 -8.28
C TYR A 135 -4.15 0.78 -9.72
N PHE A 136 -5.18 0.00 -10.06
CA PHE A 136 -5.42 -0.42 -11.45
C PHE A 136 -5.55 0.79 -12.40
N LYS A 137 -6.32 1.82 -12.01
CA LYS A 137 -6.47 3.04 -12.81
C LYS A 137 -5.18 3.86 -12.87
N LEU A 138 -4.49 4.04 -11.74
CA LEU A 138 -3.23 4.75 -11.69
C LEU A 138 -2.17 4.10 -12.59
N PHE A 139 -2.03 2.78 -12.53
CA PHE A 139 -1.07 2.02 -13.36
C PHE A 139 -1.33 2.16 -14.85
N LYS A 140 -2.61 2.10 -15.25
CA LYS A 140 -2.96 2.40 -16.64
C LYS A 140 -2.63 3.84 -17.02
N GLU A 141 -2.93 4.81 -16.17
CA GLU A 141 -2.71 6.23 -16.45
C GLU A 141 -1.21 6.55 -16.61
N ILE A 142 -0.35 5.91 -15.82
CA ILE A 142 1.10 6.11 -15.95
C ILE A 142 1.71 5.40 -17.17
N GLY A 143 0.95 4.53 -17.85
CA GLY A 143 1.33 3.88 -19.10
C GLY A 143 1.68 2.39 -18.98
N LEU A 144 1.27 1.71 -17.90
CA LEU A 144 1.40 0.25 -17.82
C LEU A 144 0.34 -0.45 -18.68
N ASN A 145 0.73 -1.58 -19.28
CA ASN A 145 -0.23 -2.48 -19.93
C ASN A 145 -1.38 -2.84 -18.96
N LYS A 146 -2.59 -2.98 -19.50
CA LYS A 146 -3.79 -3.30 -18.71
C LYS A 146 -3.67 -4.58 -17.86
N LYS A 147 -3.12 -5.67 -18.41
CA LYS A 147 -2.93 -6.94 -17.71
C LYS A 147 -1.94 -6.77 -16.55
N ILE A 148 -0.82 -6.09 -16.81
CA ILE A 148 0.18 -5.76 -15.78
C ILE A 148 -0.45 -4.88 -14.70
N SER A 149 -1.27 -3.90 -15.08
CA SER A 149 -1.92 -2.98 -14.14
C SER A 149 -2.84 -3.71 -13.17
N ILE A 150 -3.69 -4.63 -13.66
CA ILE A 150 -4.59 -5.36 -12.76
C ILE A 150 -3.83 -6.36 -11.90
N LEU A 151 -2.89 -7.12 -12.48
CA LEU A 151 -2.06 -8.06 -11.74
C LEU A 151 -1.26 -7.35 -10.64
N LEU A 152 -0.57 -6.26 -10.98
CA LEU A 152 0.21 -5.48 -10.01
C LEU A 152 -0.68 -4.89 -8.90
N SER A 153 -1.90 -4.44 -9.21
CA SER A 153 -2.82 -3.93 -8.17
C SER A 153 -3.19 -5.00 -7.15
N PHE A 154 -3.46 -6.23 -7.58
CA PHE A 154 -3.71 -7.35 -6.68
C PHE A 154 -2.43 -7.81 -5.98
N SER A 155 -1.31 -7.90 -6.70
CA SER A 155 -0.02 -8.27 -6.10
C SER A 155 0.39 -7.29 -5.01
N LEU A 156 0.18 -5.98 -5.20
CA LEU A 156 0.40 -4.97 -4.17
C LEU A 156 -0.50 -5.18 -2.96
N PHE A 157 -1.78 -5.43 -3.18
CA PHE A 157 -2.72 -5.70 -2.09
C PHE A 157 -2.23 -6.87 -1.22
N PHE A 158 -1.75 -7.95 -1.83
CA PHE A 158 -1.28 -9.14 -1.14
C PHE A 158 0.17 -9.09 -0.64
N THR A 159 0.87 -7.94 -0.73
CA THR A 159 2.19 -7.78 -0.09
C THR A 159 2.06 -7.77 1.44
N GLY A 160 3.11 -8.22 2.13
CA GLY A 160 3.17 -8.15 3.60
C GLY A 160 3.00 -6.71 4.11
N GLY A 161 3.63 -5.73 3.45
CA GLY A 161 3.49 -4.32 3.82
C GLY A 161 2.06 -3.78 3.73
N THR A 162 1.24 -4.30 2.80
CA THR A 162 -0.19 -3.91 2.74
C THR A 162 -1.03 -4.76 3.69
N GLN A 163 -0.89 -6.09 3.70
CA GLN A 163 -1.75 -7.00 4.48
C GLN A 163 -1.54 -6.87 5.99
N PHE A 164 -0.30 -6.75 6.47
CA PHE A 164 -0.02 -6.68 7.90
C PHE A 164 -0.51 -5.36 8.50
N TRP A 165 -0.41 -4.28 7.72
CA TRP A 165 -1.00 -2.96 8.00
C TRP A 165 -2.37 -2.77 7.35
N TRP A 166 -3.12 -3.84 7.01
CA TRP A 166 -4.50 -3.72 6.51
C TRP A 166 -5.49 -3.47 7.67
N ASP A 167 -5.05 -2.66 8.62
CA ASP A 167 -5.71 -2.23 9.84
C ASP A 167 -6.20 -0.78 9.63
N GLU A 168 -6.04 0.08 10.62
CA GLU A 168 -6.37 1.48 10.51
C GLU A 168 -5.58 2.22 9.43
N LYS A 169 -4.44 1.69 8.96
CA LYS A 169 -3.66 2.26 7.85
C LYS A 169 -4.23 1.95 6.46
N GLY A 170 -5.08 0.93 6.31
CA GLY A 170 -5.67 0.51 5.03
C GLY A 170 -6.26 1.67 4.19
N PRO A 171 -7.04 2.60 4.79
CA PRO A 171 -7.53 3.79 4.08
C PRO A 171 -6.43 4.66 3.47
N VAL A 172 -5.30 4.86 4.16
CA VAL A 172 -4.17 5.66 3.63
C VAL A 172 -3.67 5.04 2.32
N TYR A 173 -3.52 3.72 2.29
CA TYR A 173 -3.07 3.00 1.10
C TYR A 173 -4.12 3.00 -0.01
N ALA A 174 -5.41 2.89 0.34
CA ALA A 174 -6.50 2.83 -0.60
C ALA A 174 -6.74 4.16 -1.33
N PHE A 175 -6.73 5.30 -0.61
CA PHE A 175 -7.01 6.61 -1.20
C PHE A 175 -5.83 7.18 -2.00
N PHE A 176 -4.58 6.88 -1.61
CA PHE A 176 -3.37 7.37 -2.27
C PHE A 176 -3.41 7.30 -3.81
N PRO A 177 -3.69 6.14 -4.45
CA PRO A 177 -3.67 6.07 -5.92
C PRO A 177 -4.71 6.96 -6.59
N TRP A 178 -5.84 7.29 -5.92
CA TRP A 178 -6.84 8.21 -6.45
C TRP A 178 -6.40 9.66 -6.38
N VAL A 179 -5.70 10.05 -5.31
CA VAL A 179 -5.09 11.38 -5.18
C VAL A 179 -4.16 11.62 -6.37
N VAL A 180 -3.27 10.67 -6.66
CA VAL A 180 -2.35 10.78 -7.79
C VAL A 180 -3.07 10.66 -9.13
N TYR A 181 -4.04 9.74 -9.27
CA TYR A 181 -4.80 9.56 -10.50
C TYR A 181 -5.52 10.86 -10.92
N PHE A 182 -6.23 11.53 -10.01
CA PHE A 182 -6.92 12.78 -10.35
C PHE A 182 -5.96 13.95 -10.59
N LEU A 183 -4.76 13.89 -10.02
CA LEU A 183 -3.69 14.82 -10.34
C LEU A 183 -3.22 14.62 -11.80
N ILE A 184 -2.86 13.40 -12.22
CA ILE A 184 -2.21 13.20 -13.54
C ILE A 184 -3.17 12.81 -14.68
N SER A 185 -4.42 12.43 -14.38
CA SER A 185 -5.33 11.92 -15.41
C SER A 185 -5.72 12.96 -16.45
N LYS A 186 -5.87 12.55 -17.71
CA LYS A 186 -6.23 13.45 -18.83
C LYS A 186 -7.72 13.80 -18.95
N ASN A 187 -8.48 13.63 -17.87
CA ASN A 187 -9.90 13.95 -17.82
C ASN A 187 -10.13 15.47 -17.79
N ASN A 188 -11.39 15.90 -17.83
CA ASN A 188 -11.78 17.31 -17.68
C ASN A 188 -11.13 17.92 -16.44
N ILE A 189 -10.41 19.04 -16.63
CA ILE A 189 -9.62 19.69 -15.57
C ILE A 189 -10.45 20.07 -14.35
N TYR A 190 -11.68 20.58 -14.53
CA TYR A 190 -12.53 20.99 -13.42
C TYR A 190 -12.98 19.78 -12.60
N LEU A 191 -13.47 18.74 -13.28
CA LEU A 191 -13.91 17.52 -12.61
C LEU A 191 -12.75 16.84 -11.89
N ARG A 192 -11.58 16.69 -12.53
CA ARG A 192 -10.44 16.03 -11.89
C ARG A 192 -9.91 16.85 -10.71
N MET A 193 -9.95 18.19 -10.75
CA MET A 193 -9.49 19.03 -9.63
C MET A 193 -10.48 19.05 -8.47
N MET A 194 -11.79 19.05 -8.75
CA MET A 194 -12.82 18.86 -7.73
C MET A 194 -12.68 17.49 -7.05
N LEU A 195 -12.45 16.43 -7.84
CA LEU A 195 -12.24 15.09 -7.30
C LEU A 195 -10.90 14.97 -6.57
N PHE A 196 -9.83 15.59 -7.07
CA PHE A 196 -8.53 15.69 -6.38
C PHE A 196 -8.68 16.33 -5.00
N TYR A 197 -9.43 17.44 -4.91
CA TYR A 197 -9.79 18.05 -3.64
C TYR A 197 -10.51 17.06 -2.72
N TRP A 198 -11.60 16.47 -3.20
CA TRP A 198 -12.43 15.58 -2.39
C TRP A 198 -11.64 14.36 -1.90
N VAL A 199 -10.92 13.66 -2.78
CA VAL A 199 -10.13 12.48 -2.37
C VAL A 199 -8.91 12.85 -1.53
N GLY A 200 -8.30 14.02 -1.76
CA GLY A 200 -7.18 14.50 -0.95
C GLY A 200 -7.61 14.83 0.48
N ALA A 201 -8.76 15.49 0.64
CA ALA A 201 -9.37 15.72 1.94
C ALA A 201 -9.79 14.40 2.60
N SER A 202 -10.39 13.47 1.85
CA SER A 202 -10.71 12.12 2.33
C SER A 202 -9.50 11.35 2.81
N TRP A 203 -8.38 11.46 2.10
CA TRP A 203 -7.14 10.79 2.44
C TRP A 203 -6.62 11.25 3.80
N LEU A 204 -6.59 12.57 4.04
CA LEU A 204 -6.12 13.14 5.31
C LEU A 204 -7.11 12.96 6.47
N ILE A 205 -8.43 13.06 6.21
CA ILE A 205 -9.48 12.97 7.25
C ILE A 205 -9.74 11.52 7.69
N THR A 206 -9.63 10.55 6.78
CA THR A 206 -9.91 9.15 7.12
C THR A 206 -8.76 8.52 7.91
N ASN A 207 -7.52 8.96 7.69
CA ASN A 207 -6.41 8.65 8.58
C ASN A 207 -5.27 9.67 8.44
N PHE A 208 -5.11 10.54 9.45
CA PHE A 208 -4.04 11.53 9.49
C PHE A 208 -2.77 10.94 10.12
N TYR A 209 -1.98 10.23 9.31
CA TYR A 209 -0.70 9.65 9.73
C TYR A 209 0.47 10.17 8.88
N PRO A 210 1.13 11.26 9.32
CA PRO A 210 2.16 11.94 8.54
C PRO A 210 3.26 11.03 7.97
N PRO A 211 3.81 10.03 8.68
CA PRO A 211 4.88 9.20 8.14
C PRO A 211 4.51 8.49 6.82
N LEU A 212 3.27 7.99 6.68
CA LEU A 212 2.81 7.34 5.45
C LEU A 212 2.31 8.35 4.41
N VAL A 213 1.62 9.41 4.84
CA VAL A 213 1.13 10.45 3.94
C VAL A 213 2.30 11.14 3.23
N ILE A 214 3.35 11.51 3.97
CA ILE A 214 4.55 12.18 3.42
C ILE A 214 5.32 11.26 2.47
N SER A 215 5.54 9.99 2.86
CA SER A 215 6.28 9.03 2.03
C SER A 215 5.54 8.70 0.73
N LEU A 216 4.22 8.55 0.77
CA LEU A 216 3.40 8.35 -0.42
C LEU A 216 3.27 9.63 -1.26
N ALA A 217 3.15 10.80 -0.63
CA ALA A 217 3.14 12.09 -1.33
C ALA A 217 4.43 12.31 -2.14
N PHE A 218 5.57 11.82 -1.67
CA PHE A 218 6.82 11.82 -2.45
C PHE A 218 6.70 11.02 -3.76
N ILE A 219 6.08 9.84 -3.73
CA ILE A 219 5.79 9.07 -4.96
C ILE A 219 4.86 9.86 -5.88
N GLY A 220 3.79 10.43 -5.31
CA GLY A 220 2.86 11.28 -6.04
C GLY A 220 3.55 12.47 -6.71
N ALA A 221 4.50 13.10 -6.02
CA ALA A 221 5.32 14.18 -6.54
C ALA A 221 6.22 13.71 -7.69
N MET A 222 6.88 12.55 -7.58
CA MET A 222 7.69 12.00 -8.69
C MET A 222 6.84 11.71 -9.94
N LEU A 223 5.63 11.15 -9.75
CA LEU A 223 4.69 10.90 -10.84
C LEU A 223 4.17 12.21 -11.45
N PHE A 224 3.88 13.22 -10.64
CA PHE A 224 3.50 14.55 -11.10
C PHE A 224 4.62 15.23 -11.89
N VAL A 225 5.87 15.19 -11.38
CA VAL A 225 7.05 15.73 -12.05
C VAL A 225 7.24 15.08 -13.42
N SER A 226 6.97 13.77 -13.53
CA SER A 226 7.03 13.06 -14.80
C SER A 226 5.97 13.49 -15.85
N ASP A 227 4.94 14.23 -15.42
CA ASP A 227 3.82 14.70 -16.24
C ASP A 227 3.71 16.25 -16.31
N LEU A 228 4.74 17.01 -15.89
CA LEU A 228 4.70 18.48 -15.88
C LEU A 228 4.36 19.11 -17.24
N LYS A 229 4.62 18.41 -18.35
CA LYS A 229 4.25 18.87 -19.69
C LYS A 229 2.73 19.10 -19.82
N SER A 230 1.92 18.35 -19.07
CA SER A 230 0.45 18.47 -19.02
C SER A 230 -0.03 19.67 -18.20
N TRP A 231 0.88 20.42 -17.54
CA TRP A 231 0.58 21.48 -16.58
C TRP A 231 1.09 22.87 -16.97
N ARG A 232 1.34 23.10 -18.26
CA ARG A 232 1.87 24.38 -18.76
C ARG A 232 0.85 25.52 -18.76
N ASN A 233 -0.43 25.22 -18.67
CA ASN A 233 -1.49 26.22 -18.72
C ASN A 233 -1.71 26.85 -17.33
N VAL A 234 -1.65 28.19 -17.25
CA VAL A 234 -1.86 28.98 -16.02
C VAL A 234 -3.16 28.61 -15.30
N LYS A 235 -4.26 28.39 -16.04
CA LYS A 235 -5.55 27.96 -15.48
C LYS A 235 -5.43 26.64 -14.72
N SER A 236 -4.72 25.65 -15.30
CA SER A 236 -4.53 24.36 -14.64
C SER A 236 -3.73 24.54 -13.35
N VAL A 237 -2.68 25.37 -13.38
CA VAL A 237 -1.87 25.68 -12.18
C VAL A 237 -2.71 26.36 -11.10
N ILE A 238 -3.54 27.36 -11.45
CA ILE A 238 -4.44 28.02 -10.49
C ILE A 238 -5.40 27.01 -9.86
N LEU A 239 -6.03 26.15 -10.66
CA LEU A 239 -6.95 25.13 -10.15
C LEU A 239 -6.24 24.11 -9.24
N LEU A 240 -4.99 23.75 -9.55
CA LEU A 240 -4.18 22.88 -8.71
C LEU A 240 -3.86 23.54 -7.36
N VAL A 241 -3.43 24.81 -7.37
CA VAL A 241 -3.12 25.57 -6.15
C VAL A 241 -4.37 25.69 -5.29
N PHE A 242 -5.49 26.11 -5.88
CA PHE A 242 -6.76 26.23 -5.17
C PHE A 242 -7.20 24.89 -4.56
N SER A 243 -7.16 23.81 -5.33
CA SER A 243 -7.57 22.48 -4.83
C SER A 243 -6.63 21.97 -3.73
N SER A 244 -5.32 22.21 -3.85
CA SER A 244 -4.33 21.84 -2.83
C SER A 244 -4.52 22.61 -1.53
N LEU A 245 -4.76 23.92 -1.62
CA LEU A 245 -5.09 24.75 -0.45
C LEU A 245 -6.41 24.30 0.19
N ALA A 246 -7.43 23.99 -0.62
CA ALA A 246 -8.70 23.49 -0.13
C ALA A 246 -8.55 22.17 0.64
N ILE A 247 -7.72 21.23 0.16
CA ILE A 247 -7.40 19.98 0.88
C ILE A 247 -6.84 20.30 2.27
N ILE A 248 -5.80 21.16 2.32
CA ILE A 248 -5.10 21.52 3.55
C ILE A 248 -6.06 22.21 4.52
N ILE A 249 -6.77 23.25 4.06
CA ILE A 249 -7.70 24.01 4.90
C ILE A 249 -8.81 23.10 5.45
N THR A 250 -9.37 22.21 4.61
CA THR A 250 -10.43 21.28 5.04
C THR A 250 -9.93 20.32 6.12
N ALA A 251 -8.76 19.71 5.91
CA ALA A 251 -8.17 18.78 6.88
C ALA A 251 -7.78 19.49 8.19
N LEU A 252 -7.12 20.64 8.11
CA LEU A 252 -6.73 21.44 9.28
C LEU A 252 -7.95 21.92 10.06
N PHE A 253 -9.02 22.34 9.37
CA PHE A 253 -10.24 22.79 10.02
C PHE A 253 -10.99 21.63 10.68
N TYR A 254 -11.04 20.46 10.04
CA TYR A 254 -11.67 19.28 10.64
C TYR A 254 -10.94 18.80 11.89
N LEU A 255 -9.60 18.72 11.82
CA LEU A 255 -8.73 18.13 12.84
C LEU A 255 -8.10 19.17 13.78
N LYS A 256 -8.54 20.44 13.73
CA LYS A 256 -7.89 21.57 14.43
C LYS A 256 -7.54 21.26 15.88
N ASP A 257 -8.52 20.82 16.66
CA ASP A 257 -8.35 20.60 18.10
C ASP A 257 -7.40 19.43 18.40
N TYR A 258 -7.44 18.38 17.59
CA TYR A 258 -6.49 17.26 17.64
C TYR A 258 -5.07 17.72 17.30
N LEU A 259 -4.92 18.50 16.22
CA LEU A 259 -3.60 18.94 15.74
C LEU A 259 -2.93 19.88 16.74
N ILE A 260 -3.65 20.85 17.30
CA ILE A 260 -3.10 21.76 18.33
C ILE A 260 -2.60 20.98 19.56
N LYS A 261 -3.36 19.96 19.98
CA LYS A 261 -2.99 19.14 21.15
C LYS A 261 -1.80 18.22 20.86
N THR A 262 -1.65 17.72 19.63
CA THR A 262 -0.61 16.74 19.26
C THR A 262 0.66 17.34 18.67
N SER A 263 0.62 18.55 18.10
CA SER A 263 1.81 19.20 17.55
C SER A 263 2.81 19.60 18.62
N ASN A 264 2.36 19.81 19.86
CA ASN A 264 3.16 20.27 20.98
C ASN A 264 3.65 19.13 21.88
N THR A 265 3.34 17.88 21.56
CA THR A 265 3.81 16.73 22.34
C THR A 265 5.19 16.26 21.86
N VAL A 266 5.93 15.57 22.74
CA VAL A 266 7.20 14.91 22.36
C VAL A 266 6.97 13.90 21.24
N TYR A 267 5.90 13.10 21.35
CA TYR A 267 5.41 12.21 20.31
C TYR A 267 3.93 12.49 20.01
N PRO A 268 3.53 12.71 18.75
CA PRO A 268 4.36 12.74 17.55
C PRO A 268 4.96 14.11 17.21
N GLY A 269 4.62 15.20 17.92
CA GLY A 269 4.87 16.59 17.51
C GLY A 269 6.33 16.97 17.26
N HIS A 270 7.22 16.74 18.22
CA HIS A 270 8.64 17.14 18.12
C HIS A 270 9.57 16.07 17.53
N ARG A 271 9.02 14.99 16.96
CA ARG A 271 9.84 13.89 16.44
C ARG A 271 10.62 14.32 15.20
N SER A 272 11.91 13.98 15.17
CA SER A 272 12.77 14.18 14.00
C SER A 272 13.68 12.98 13.80
N PHE A 273 13.75 12.46 12.58
CA PHE A 273 14.53 11.27 12.24
C PHE A 273 15.69 11.58 11.30
N SER A 274 16.73 10.77 11.43
CA SER A 274 17.77 10.59 10.43
C SER A 274 17.49 9.32 9.62
N GLY A 275 18.07 9.23 8.42
CA GLY A 275 18.03 8.04 7.57
C GLY A 275 18.91 6.91 8.09
N GLY A 276 18.76 5.73 7.49
CA GLY A 276 19.71 4.62 7.67
C GLY A 276 19.38 3.63 8.80
N SER A 277 18.16 3.64 9.32
CA SER A 277 17.76 2.74 10.40
C SER A 277 17.21 1.39 9.94
N VAL A 278 17.04 1.16 8.62
CA VAL A 278 16.59 -0.14 8.10
C VAL A 278 17.80 -1.07 7.96
N GLY A 279 17.73 -2.23 8.61
CA GLY A 279 18.76 -3.27 8.52
C GLY A 279 18.83 -3.92 7.13
N TRP A 280 19.97 -4.51 6.78
CA TRP A 280 20.17 -5.12 5.46
C TRP A 280 19.19 -6.27 5.18
N GLY A 281 18.82 -7.06 6.19
CA GLY A 281 17.86 -8.14 6.03
C GLY A 281 16.45 -7.67 5.68
N GLU A 282 15.98 -6.64 6.39
CA GLU A 282 14.69 -6.00 6.11
C GLU A 282 14.71 -5.34 4.73
N TRP A 283 15.80 -4.65 4.38
CA TRP A 283 15.97 -4.05 3.06
C TRP A 283 15.97 -5.10 1.93
N LEU A 284 16.73 -6.18 2.07
CA LEU A 284 16.80 -7.28 1.09
C LEU A 284 15.44 -7.97 0.91
N SER A 285 14.60 -7.98 1.94
CA SER A 285 13.26 -8.55 1.85
C SER A 285 12.37 -7.82 0.84
N GLN A 286 12.67 -6.57 0.45
CA GLN A 286 12.01 -5.92 -0.69
C GLN A 286 12.09 -6.74 -1.99
N PHE A 287 13.09 -7.59 -2.13
CA PHE A 287 13.23 -8.51 -3.26
C PHE A 287 12.92 -9.97 -2.91
N PHE A 288 12.85 -10.30 -1.61
CA PHE A 288 12.47 -11.61 -1.10
C PHE A 288 11.47 -11.44 0.06
N PRO A 289 10.21 -11.06 -0.22
CA PRO A 289 9.28 -10.55 0.79
C PRO A 289 8.88 -11.57 1.87
N PHE A 290 9.13 -12.85 1.64
CA PHE A 290 8.89 -13.95 2.60
C PHE A 290 10.10 -14.22 3.51
N SER A 291 11.22 -13.51 3.32
CA SER A 291 12.47 -13.81 4.01
C SER A 291 12.50 -13.40 5.47
N THR A 292 11.55 -12.61 5.98
CA THR A 292 11.58 -12.01 7.33
C THR A 292 10.60 -12.62 8.33
N PHE A 293 9.71 -13.52 7.88
CA PHE A 293 8.72 -14.20 8.72
C PHE A 293 8.47 -15.65 8.27
N ASN A 294 7.80 -16.44 9.11
CA ASN A 294 7.44 -17.83 8.82
C ASN A 294 5.97 -18.02 8.39
N THR A 295 5.54 -19.26 8.13
CA THR A 295 4.14 -19.59 7.77
C THR A 295 3.12 -19.26 8.85
N HIS A 296 3.56 -19.15 10.11
CA HIS A 296 2.73 -18.76 11.25
C HIS A 296 2.75 -17.25 11.48
N PHE A 297 3.37 -16.47 10.59
CA PHE A 297 3.54 -15.02 10.70
C PHE A 297 4.38 -14.61 11.93
N GLU A 298 5.28 -15.48 12.36
CA GLU A 298 6.28 -15.17 13.38
C GLU A 298 7.51 -14.57 12.69
N THR A 299 8.07 -13.51 13.29
CA THR A 299 9.19 -12.80 12.68
C THR A 299 10.52 -13.40 13.10
N ILE A 300 11.49 -13.25 12.22
CA ILE A 300 12.89 -13.64 12.44
C ILE A 300 13.57 -12.79 13.52
N TYR A 301 13.08 -11.56 13.74
CA TYR A 301 13.70 -10.55 14.59
C TYR A 301 13.02 -10.40 15.97
N ASN A 302 12.06 -11.27 16.31
CA ASN A 302 11.08 -11.04 17.40
C ASN A 302 10.48 -9.61 17.36
N SER A 303 10.48 -9.02 16.18
CA SER A 303 9.96 -7.69 15.91
C SER A 303 8.50 -7.81 15.54
N ASN A 304 7.77 -6.71 15.65
CA ASN A 304 6.40 -6.68 15.16
C ASN A 304 6.39 -7.01 13.65
N ILE A 305 5.57 -7.98 13.22
CA ILE A 305 5.49 -8.39 11.81
C ILE A 305 5.12 -7.24 10.89
N CYS A 306 4.33 -6.29 11.36
CA CYS A 306 3.99 -5.09 10.63
C CYS A 306 5.26 -4.26 10.35
N GLU A 307 6.25 -4.23 11.25
CA GLU A 307 7.50 -3.48 11.05
C GLU A 307 8.41 -4.10 9.99
N VAL A 308 8.38 -5.43 9.81
CA VAL A 308 9.21 -6.14 8.82
C VAL A 308 8.47 -6.47 7.52
N GLY A 309 7.19 -6.08 7.44
CA GLY A 309 6.33 -6.27 6.29
C GLY A 309 6.66 -5.29 5.17
N VAL A 310 7.23 -5.80 4.07
CA VAL A 310 7.63 -4.97 2.93
C VAL A 310 6.60 -4.95 1.81
N THR A 311 6.64 -3.90 0.99
CA THR A 311 5.92 -3.83 -0.30
C THR A 311 6.84 -4.29 -1.43
N GLY A 312 7.44 -5.46 -1.22
CA GLY A 312 8.47 -6.05 -2.06
C GLY A 312 7.95 -7.08 -3.05
N PHE A 313 8.72 -7.35 -4.10
CA PHE A 313 8.34 -8.26 -5.18
C PHE A 313 9.50 -9.13 -5.65
N SER A 314 9.38 -10.44 -5.43
CA SER A 314 10.37 -11.43 -5.89
C SER A 314 10.45 -11.54 -7.41
N PHE A 315 9.37 -11.21 -8.12
CA PHE A 315 9.35 -11.25 -9.58
C PHE A 315 10.30 -10.23 -10.22
N ILE A 316 10.74 -9.17 -9.51
CA ILE A 316 11.67 -8.18 -10.07
C ILE A 316 13.01 -8.86 -10.41
N LEU A 317 13.53 -9.67 -9.50
CA LEU A 317 14.76 -10.44 -9.74
C LEU A 317 14.55 -11.52 -10.79
N LEU A 318 13.38 -12.17 -10.81
CA LEU A 318 13.02 -13.11 -11.86
C LEU A 318 13.08 -12.45 -13.25
N LEU A 319 12.51 -11.25 -13.40
CA LEU A 319 12.52 -10.49 -14.65
C LEU A 319 13.94 -10.06 -15.04
N LEU A 320 14.77 -9.62 -14.10
CA LEU A 320 16.18 -9.30 -14.36
C LEU A 320 16.97 -10.50 -14.89
N ILE A 321 16.77 -11.69 -14.30
CA ILE A 321 17.44 -12.93 -14.73
C ILE A 321 16.96 -13.36 -16.12
N HIS A 322 15.68 -13.15 -16.43
CA HIS A 322 15.09 -13.50 -17.72
C HIS A 322 15.24 -12.41 -18.78
N LEU A 323 15.78 -11.24 -18.45
CA LEU A 323 15.88 -10.12 -19.37
C LEU A 323 16.82 -10.42 -20.55
N ASP A 324 16.40 -10.07 -21.76
CA ASP A 324 17.32 -9.95 -22.88
C ASP A 324 18.02 -8.59 -22.84
N TYR A 325 19.26 -8.55 -22.34
CA TYR A 325 20.03 -7.32 -22.20
C TYR A 325 20.29 -6.60 -23.54
N ASN A 326 20.22 -7.30 -24.68
CA ASN A 326 20.25 -6.65 -26.00
C ASN A 326 19.00 -5.80 -26.24
N SER A 327 17.83 -6.24 -25.74
CA SER A 327 16.58 -5.49 -25.85
C SER A 327 16.60 -4.19 -25.05
N VAL A 328 17.41 -4.11 -23.98
CA VAL A 328 17.61 -2.86 -23.24
C VAL A 328 18.27 -1.82 -24.15
N LYS A 329 19.35 -2.20 -24.83
CA LYS A 329 20.08 -1.30 -25.74
C LYS A 329 19.22 -0.83 -26.92
N THR A 330 18.36 -1.71 -27.45
CA THR A 330 17.59 -1.41 -28.67
C THR A 330 16.23 -0.77 -28.40
N ASN A 331 15.54 -1.16 -27.32
CA ASN A 331 14.15 -0.78 -27.08
C ASN A 331 13.96 0.19 -25.91
N PHE A 332 14.77 0.12 -24.84
CA PHE A 332 14.52 0.95 -23.65
C PHE A 332 14.68 2.45 -23.94
N PHE A 333 15.76 2.82 -24.62
CA PHE A 333 16.03 4.22 -24.98
C PHE A 333 15.02 4.80 -25.98
N LYS A 334 14.28 3.94 -26.68
CA LYS A 334 13.21 4.32 -27.61
C LYS A 334 11.81 4.28 -26.97
N ASN A 335 11.72 3.88 -25.69
CA ASN A 335 10.46 3.75 -24.98
C ASN A 335 9.84 5.14 -24.74
N THR A 336 8.57 5.30 -25.08
CA THR A 336 7.79 6.53 -24.83
C THR A 336 7.74 6.91 -23.35
N HIS A 337 7.97 5.95 -22.45
CA HIS A 337 8.00 6.15 -21.01
C HIS A 337 9.42 6.34 -20.43
N TYR A 338 10.47 6.39 -21.26
CA TYR A 338 11.86 6.48 -20.81
C TYR A 338 12.11 7.57 -19.75
N ASN A 339 11.72 8.81 -20.04
CA ASN A 339 11.92 9.94 -19.10
C ASN A 339 11.19 9.74 -17.78
N LYS A 340 9.97 9.17 -17.83
CA LYS A 340 9.18 8.85 -16.64
C LYS A 340 9.88 7.78 -15.82
N THR A 341 10.35 6.71 -16.45
CA THR A 341 11.12 5.65 -15.79
C THR A 341 12.38 6.21 -15.13
N LEU A 342 13.10 7.14 -15.77
CA LEU A 342 14.31 7.76 -15.22
C LEU A 342 14.01 8.61 -13.97
N ILE A 343 12.97 9.45 -14.01
CA ILE A 343 12.54 10.26 -12.86
C ILE A 343 12.17 9.36 -11.68
N LEU A 344 11.41 8.30 -11.93
CA LEU A 344 11.02 7.36 -10.88
C LEU A 344 12.21 6.55 -10.36
N ALA A 345 13.17 6.19 -11.22
CA ALA A 345 14.41 5.53 -10.81
C ALA A 345 15.26 6.40 -9.87
N VAL A 346 15.33 7.72 -10.12
CA VAL A 346 15.94 8.68 -9.17
C VAL A 346 15.21 8.64 -7.84
N GLY A 347 13.87 8.64 -7.85
CA GLY A 347 13.07 8.49 -6.64
C GLY A 347 13.33 7.16 -5.89
N VAL A 348 13.49 6.04 -6.62
CA VAL A 348 13.89 4.75 -6.05
C VAL A 348 15.23 4.89 -5.34
N ILE A 349 16.24 5.49 -5.98
CA ILE A 349 17.57 5.69 -5.38
C ILE A 349 17.46 6.54 -4.11
N LEU A 350 16.78 7.69 -4.17
CA LEU A 350 16.62 8.58 -3.01
C LEU A 350 15.91 7.89 -1.84
N SER A 351 14.82 7.18 -2.12
CA SER A 351 14.07 6.45 -1.09
C SER A 351 14.93 5.37 -0.43
N ASN A 352 15.70 4.60 -1.20
CA ASN A 352 16.60 3.58 -0.66
C ASN A 352 17.76 4.20 0.13
N LEU A 353 18.34 5.33 -0.32
CA LEU A 353 19.33 6.05 0.47
C LEU A 353 18.77 6.48 1.83
N TRP A 354 17.50 6.90 1.91
CA TRP A 354 16.87 7.18 3.20
C TRP A 354 16.70 5.93 4.08
N LEU A 355 16.42 4.77 3.47
CA LEU A 355 16.29 3.51 4.21
C LEU A 355 17.60 3.09 4.89
N ILE A 356 18.71 3.08 4.13
CA ILE A 356 19.96 2.41 4.54
C ILE A 356 21.16 3.35 4.74
N ALA A 357 21.18 4.55 4.17
CA ALA A 357 22.30 5.47 4.33
C ALA A 357 22.08 6.39 5.56
N PRO A 358 23.14 6.71 6.33
CA PRO A 358 23.05 7.55 7.52
C PRO A 358 22.86 9.04 7.17
N ILE A 359 21.70 9.38 6.59
CA ILE A 359 21.38 10.74 6.16
C ILE A 359 20.96 11.58 7.37
N PRO A 360 21.59 12.72 7.65
CA PRO A 360 21.20 13.55 8.78
C PRO A 360 19.79 14.16 8.58
N SER A 361 19.05 14.34 9.68
CA SER A 361 17.67 14.83 9.65
C SER A 361 17.47 16.14 8.88
N TRP A 362 18.43 17.07 8.92
CA TRP A 362 18.35 18.34 8.18
C TRP A 362 18.29 18.15 6.67
N ALA A 363 18.97 17.14 6.12
CA ALA A 363 18.90 16.83 4.69
C ALA A 363 17.54 16.20 4.35
N GLY A 364 16.99 15.38 5.25
CA GLY A 364 15.63 14.82 5.14
C GLY A 364 14.53 15.89 5.14
N LYS A 365 14.75 17.06 5.75
CA LYS A 365 13.76 18.15 5.78
C LYS A 365 13.32 18.64 4.41
N ILE A 366 14.18 18.54 3.38
CA ILE A 366 13.87 18.95 1.99
C ILE A 366 12.60 18.25 1.48
N PHE A 367 12.41 16.98 1.83
CA PHE A 367 11.23 16.18 1.47
C PHE A 367 10.28 15.94 2.65
N LEU A 368 10.46 16.65 3.76
CA LEU A 368 9.79 16.40 5.05
C LEU A 368 10.06 15.00 5.62
N TRP A 369 11.08 14.29 5.13
CA TRP A 369 11.43 12.93 5.54
C TRP A 369 11.96 12.85 6.96
N ASN A 370 12.41 13.95 7.56
CA ASN A 370 12.68 13.99 8.99
C ASN A 370 11.43 13.69 9.84
N ASN A 371 10.22 13.69 9.28
CA ASN A 371 8.98 13.24 9.94
C ASN A 371 8.62 11.78 9.61
N VAL A 372 9.47 11.07 8.86
CA VAL A 372 9.25 9.71 8.38
C VAL A 372 10.41 8.84 8.85
N SER A 373 10.16 7.90 9.78
CA SER A 373 11.19 6.90 10.09
C SER A 373 11.52 6.10 8.82
N PRO A 374 12.78 5.67 8.65
CA PRO A 374 13.15 4.78 7.56
C PRO A 374 12.22 3.56 7.43
N ASN A 375 11.84 2.91 8.53
CA ASN A 375 10.91 1.76 8.53
C ASN A 375 9.51 2.11 7.97
N ARG A 376 9.06 3.38 8.08
CA ARG A 376 7.78 3.83 7.50
C ARG A 376 7.90 4.23 6.02
N MET A 377 9.10 4.47 5.53
CA MET A 377 9.37 4.72 4.10
C MET A 377 9.36 3.42 3.28
N VAL A 378 9.58 2.26 3.90
CA VAL A 378 9.65 0.93 3.26
C VAL A 378 8.46 0.65 2.34
N TYR A 379 7.24 1.00 2.78
CA TYR A 379 6.02 0.85 1.97
C TYR A 379 6.11 1.66 0.67
N ALA A 380 6.42 2.95 0.79
CA ALA A 380 6.50 3.86 -0.34
C ALA A 380 7.65 3.49 -1.31
N ALA A 381 8.81 3.13 -0.76
CA ALA A 381 9.97 2.66 -1.54
C ALA A 381 9.64 1.39 -2.36
N GLY A 382 8.90 0.45 -1.76
CA GLY A 382 8.46 -0.77 -2.44
C GLY A 382 7.51 -0.50 -3.62
N ILE A 383 6.48 0.35 -3.41
CA ILE A 383 5.58 0.80 -4.49
C ILE A 383 6.37 1.45 -5.63
N LEU A 384 7.25 2.39 -5.29
CA LEU A 384 8.01 3.14 -6.28
C LEU A 384 8.94 2.21 -7.07
N THR A 385 9.57 1.24 -6.40
CA THR A 385 10.40 0.21 -7.02
C THR A 385 9.59 -0.67 -7.97
N ALA A 386 8.40 -1.09 -7.57
CA ALA A 386 7.51 -1.92 -8.38
C ALA A 386 7.04 -1.21 -9.65
N ILE A 387 6.56 0.04 -9.51
CA ILE A 387 6.11 0.86 -10.63
C ILE A 387 7.25 1.11 -11.62
N THR A 388 8.42 1.53 -11.11
CA THR A 388 9.60 1.81 -11.93
C THR A 388 10.04 0.56 -12.70
N SER A 389 10.07 -0.58 -12.01
CA SER A 389 10.42 -1.87 -12.59
C SER A 389 9.45 -2.28 -13.70
N MET A 390 8.14 -2.19 -13.48
CA MET A 390 7.15 -2.55 -14.52
C MET A 390 7.20 -1.62 -15.73
N LEU A 391 7.41 -0.31 -15.53
CA LEU A 391 7.60 0.64 -16.64
C LEU A 391 8.87 0.36 -17.43
N PHE A 392 9.94 -0.10 -16.75
CA PHE A 392 11.18 -0.54 -17.37
C PHE A 392 10.98 -1.82 -18.20
N PHE A 393 10.38 -2.85 -17.60
CA PHE A 393 10.29 -4.20 -18.17
C PHE A 393 9.26 -4.38 -19.28
N GLN A 394 8.12 -3.67 -19.25
CA GLN A 394 6.96 -4.00 -20.09
C GLN A 394 7.19 -3.97 -21.60
N ASN A 395 8.21 -3.25 -22.09
CA ASN A 395 8.54 -3.13 -23.52
C ASN A 395 9.85 -3.86 -23.89
N LEU A 396 10.39 -4.65 -22.96
CA LEU A 396 11.63 -5.40 -23.14
C LEU A 396 11.33 -6.85 -23.52
N LYS A 397 12.31 -7.49 -24.13
CA LYS A 397 12.24 -8.91 -24.49
C LYS A 397 12.85 -9.75 -23.38
N PHE A 398 12.34 -10.96 -23.22
CA PHE A 398 12.84 -11.92 -22.24
C PHE A 398 13.32 -13.18 -22.95
N LYS A 399 14.40 -13.76 -22.42
CA LYS A 399 14.95 -15.04 -22.86
C LYS A 399 14.57 -16.09 -21.84
N ILE A 400 13.84 -17.09 -22.31
CA ILE A 400 13.44 -18.25 -21.52
C ILE A 400 14.43 -19.38 -21.80
N SER A 401 15.09 -19.88 -20.76
CA SER A 401 15.95 -21.06 -20.85
C SER A 401 16.00 -21.80 -19.51
N PRO A 402 16.22 -23.14 -19.52
CA PRO A 402 16.37 -23.91 -18.28
C PRO A 402 17.42 -23.31 -17.33
N LEU A 403 18.55 -22.84 -17.88
CA LEU A 403 19.63 -22.26 -17.10
C LEU A 403 19.21 -20.99 -16.34
N ARG A 404 18.35 -20.14 -16.92
CA ARG A 404 17.85 -18.92 -16.26
C ARG A 404 16.83 -19.24 -15.16
N PHE A 405 16.01 -20.28 -15.37
CA PHE A 405 15.14 -20.82 -14.33
C PHE A 405 15.96 -21.40 -13.17
N ILE A 406 16.97 -22.22 -13.47
CA ILE A 406 17.90 -22.78 -12.48
C ILE A 406 18.60 -21.65 -11.72
N ALA A 407 19.12 -20.63 -12.41
CA ALA A 407 19.78 -19.50 -11.77
C ALA A 407 18.87 -18.78 -10.76
N TYR A 408 17.59 -18.58 -11.09
CA TYR A 408 16.64 -17.97 -10.15
C TYR A 408 16.31 -18.90 -8.98
N ILE A 409 16.11 -20.20 -9.22
CA ILE A 409 15.89 -21.19 -8.16
C ILE A 409 17.09 -21.25 -7.21
N THR A 410 18.31 -21.29 -7.74
CA THR A 410 19.55 -21.24 -6.96
C THR A 410 19.63 -19.96 -6.13
N LEU A 411 19.26 -18.81 -6.70
CA LEU A 411 19.21 -17.54 -5.96
C LEU A 411 18.21 -17.60 -4.80
N VAL A 412 17.00 -18.13 -5.02
CA VAL A 412 15.98 -18.31 -3.96
C VAL A 412 16.53 -19.20 -2.83
N ILE A 413 17.19 -20.32 -3.17
CA ILE A 413 17.79 -21.24 -2.18
C ILE A 413 18.93 -20.55 -1.42
N ILE A 414 19.81 -19.83 -2.10
CA ILE A 414 20.92 -19.09 -1.48
C ILE A 414 20.39 -18.05 -0.50
N VAL A 415 19.40 -17.26 -0.90
CA VAL A 415 18.82 -16.23 -0.04
C VAL A 415 18.09 -16.85 1.14
N TRP A 416 17.31 -17.91 0.92
CA TRP A 416 16.69 -18.66 2.01
C TRP A 416 17.74 -19.19 3.00
N TYR A 417 18.82 -19.79 2.51
CA TYR A 417 19.90 -20.33 3.33
C TYR A 417 20.53 -19.23 4.19
N PHE A 418 20.88 -18.10 3.58
CA PHE A 418 21.55 -16.98 4.26
C PHE A 418 20.62 -16.03 5.02
N MET A 419 19.30 -16.20 4.96
CA MET A 419 18.36 -15.40 5.75
C MET A 419 17.71 -16.22 6.86
N LYS A 420 17.47 -17.53 6.65
CA LYS A 420 16.72 -18.39 7.58
C LYS A 420 17.53 -19.54 8.18
N TYR A 421 18.54 -20.06 7.49
CA TYR A 421 19.30 -21.24 7.95
C TYR A 421 20.63 -20.87 8.63
N ARG A 422 21.50 -20.14 7.91
CA ARG A 422 22.80 -19.68 8.40
C ARG A 422 23.02 -18.20 8.07
N PRO A 423 22.43 -17.31 8.85
CA PRO A 423 22.41 -15.91 8.48
C PRO A 423 23.76 -15.18 8.46
N LEU A 424 23.90 -14.18 7.55
CA LEU A 424 25.18 -13.60 7.11
C LEU A 424 25.75 -12.47 7.99
N THR A 425 24.92 -11.60 8.57
CA THR A 425 25.37 -10.36 9.24
C THR A 425 25.18 -10.41 10.75
N GLN A 426 25.80 -9.50 11.53
CA GLN A 426 25.68 -9.50 13.01
C GLN A 426 24.25 -9.23 13.50
N ASP A 427 23.51 -8.37 12.80
CA ASP A 427 22.05 -8.19 12.87
C ASP A 427 21.27 -9.38 12.32
N MET A 428 21.96 -10.43 11.87
CA MET A 428 21.43 -11.73 11.53
C MET A 428 22.13 -12.88 12.30
N LYS A 429 22.98 -12.67 13.32
CA LYS A 429 23.65 -13.80 14.04
C LYS A 429 22.93 -14.43 15.25
N GLY A 430 22.02 -13.75 15.95
CA GLY A 430 21.06 -14.36 16.90
C GLY A 430 19.87 -15.18 16.31
N PHE A 431 19.99 -15.75 15.10
CA PHE A 431 18.84 -16.05 14.21
C PHE A 431 18.73 -17.51 13.73
N GLY A 432 19.14 -18.47 14.55
CA GLY A 432 18.67 -19.85 14.37
C GLY A 432 17.22 -19.95 14.85
N GLY A 433 16.30 -20.49 14.05
CA GLY A 433 14.93 -20.73 14.53
C GLY A 433 13.91 -21.25 13.52
N PHE A 434 14.05 -20.95 12.23
CA PHE A 434 13.14 -21.43 11.18
C PHE A 434 13.80 -22.33 10.14
N ALA A 435 14.86 -23.05 10.51
CA ALA A 435 15.54 -24.02 9.64
C ALA A 435 14.60 -25.08 9.03
N HIS A 436 13.39 -25.25 9.60
CA HIS A 436 12.35 -26.17 9.14
C HIS A 436 11.19 -25.49 8.37
N ASN A 437 11.27 -24.19 8.08
CA ASN A 437 10.24 -23.52 7.28
C ASN A 437 10.55 -23.62 5.77
N TYR A 438 10.02 -24.68 5.17
CA TYR A 438 10.19 -24.98 3.74
C TYR A 438 9.11 -24.36 2.84
N ALA A 439 8.13 -23.64 3.40
CA ALA A 439 7.03 -23.07 2.60
C ALA A 439 7.50 -22.01 1.61
N ASP A 440 8.64 -21.36 1.87
CA ASP A 440 9.29 -20.45 0.92
C ASP A 440 9.62 -21.14 -0.42
N PHE A 441 9.84 -22.47 -0.40
CA PHE A 441 10.09 -23.26 -1.59
C PHE A 441 8.83 -23.55 -2.42
N TYR A 442 7.63 -23.17 -1.95
CA TYR A 442 6.46 -23.12 -2.83
C TYR A 442 6.66 -22.16 -4.01
N LEU A 443 7.51 -21.13 -3.85
CA LEU A 443 7.92 -20.30 -4.97
C LEU A 443 8.68 -21.12 -6.04
N ILE A 444 9.53 -22.08 -5.63
CA ILE A 444 10.24 -22.98 -6.56
C ILE A 444 9.25 -23.85 -7.32
N VAL A 445 8.24 -24.40 -6.64
CA VAL A 445 7.17 -25.18 -7.29
C VAL A 445 6.44 -24.31 -8.32
N ALA A 446 6.07 -23.07 -7.97
CA ALA A 446 5.42 -22.14 -8.89
C ALA A 446 6.30 -21.78 -10.10
N ILE A 447 7.61 -21.62 -9.89
CA ILE A 447 8.59 -21.37 -10.96
C ILE A 447 8.68 -22.56 -11.93
N ILE A 448 8.73 -23.79 -11.39
CA ILE A 448 8.78 -25.03 -12.21
C ILE A 448 7.49 -25.17 -13.03
N ILE A 449 6.33 -24.99 -12.40
CA ILE A 449 5.04 -25.01 -13.10
C ILE A 449 5.02 -23.94 -14.20
N SER A 450 5.49 -22.72 -13.90
CA SER A 450 5.55 -21.63 -14.88
C SER A 450 6.44 -21.98 -16.09
N TYR A 451 7.58 -22.63 -15.87
CA TYR A 451 8.45 -23.10 -16.95
C TYR A 451 7.71 -24.07 -17.89
N PHE A 452 7.02 -25.07 -17.33
CA PHE A 452 6.26 -26.02 -18.13
C PHE A 452 5.10 -25.36 -18.86
N LEU A 453 4.35 -24.46 -18.21
CA LEU A 453 3.27 -23.72 -18.84
C LEU A 453 3.75 -22.85 -20.00
N ILE A 454 4.86 -22.13 -19.83
CA ILE A 454 5.43 -21.28 -20.89
C ILE A 454 5.81 -22.13 -22.12
N ASN A 455 6.44 -23.27 -21.90
CA ASN A 455 6.85 -24.15 -23.00
C ASN A 455 5.65 -24.86 -23.66
N PHE A 456 4.68 -25.31 -22.85
CA PHE A 456 3.51 -26.03 -23.35
C PHE A 456 2.60 -25.12 -24.18
N PHE A 457 2.29 -23.93 -23.66
CA PHE A 457 1.42 -22.96 -24.33
C PHE A 457 2.16 -22.08 -25.34
N LYS A 458 3.48 -22.25 -25.49
CA LYS A 458 4.35 -21.36 -26.29
C LYS A 458 4.09 -19.89 -25.97
N CYS A 459 3.87 -19.59 -24.69
CA CYS A 459 3.55 -18.23 -24.24
C CYS A 459 4.72 -17.31 -24.63
N LYS A 460 4.43 -16.27 -25.42
CA LYS A 460 5.41 -15.22 -25.61
C LYS A 460 5.57 -14.43 -24.30
N PRO A 461 6.79 -14.02 -23.94
CA PRO A 461 6.99 -13.21 -22.75
C PRO A 461 6.24 -11.88 -22.90
N ILE A 462 5.27 -11.64 -22.02
CA ILE A 462 4.46 -10.42 -21.92
C ILE A 462 3.53 -10.15 -23.14
N GLU A 463 2.79 -11.17 -23.60
CA GLU A 463 1.54 -10.97 -24.37
C GLU A 463 0.27 -11.18 -23.53
#